data_AF-A0A150PA56-F1
#
_entry.id   AF-A0A150PA56-F1
#
_cell.length_a   1.000
_cell.length_b   1.000
_cell.length_c   1.000
_cell.angle_alpha   90.00
_cell.angle_beta   90.00
_cell.angle_gamma   90.00
#
_symmetry.space_group_name_H-M   'P 1'
#
loop_
_entity.id
_entity.type
_entity.pdbx_description
1 polymer ?
#
loop_
_entity_poly.entity_id
_entity_poly.type
_entity_poly.pdbx_seq_one_letter_code
_entity_poly.pdbx_strand_id
1 'polypeptide(L)'
;MNYEEGQTIPEGYRVESRARRGLVIGGAVTFGVTYVLSAMVGLVAESAERSLGGSGASYMPLYIPLAGPFITIGTADAKGGGVFVLMVDGLAQVAGAAMFIGGLAAPEQKLVRNDVSLSVKPIVTADTLGLGVSGSL
;
A
#
# COMPACT_ATOMS: atom_id res chain seq x y z
N MET A 1 15.06 -11.24 -16.17
CA MET A 1 14.86 -12.61 -15.63
C MET A 1 15.07 -12.55 -14.13
N ASN A 2 14.36 -13.33 -13.32
CA ASN A 2 14.65 -13.40 -11.89
C ASN A 2 15.97 -14.15 -11.69
N TYR A 3 16.82 -13.63 -10.82
CA TYR A 3 18.08 -14.27 -10.45
C TYR A 3 17.84 -15.17 -9.23
N GLU A 4 18.29 -16.41 -9.31
CA GLU A 4 18.34 -17.31 -8.16
C GLU A 4 19.77 -17.44 -7.66
N GLU A 5 19.94 -17.46 -6.34
CA GLU A 5 21.26 -17.54 -5.73
C GLU A 5 21.93 -18.88 -6.12
N GLY A 6 23.13 -18.79 -6.68
CA GLY A 6 23.85 -19.94 -7.26
C GLY A 6 23.64 -20.14 -8.77
N GLN A 7 22.75 -19.39 -9.40
CA GLN A 7 22.65 -19.37 -10.87
C GLN A 7 23.89 -18.68 -11.47
N THR A 8 24.45 -19.25 -12.54
CA THR A 8 25.51 -18.59 -13.32
C THR A 8 24.96 -17.34 -14.00
N ILE A 9 25.63 -16.21 -13.81
CA ILE A 9 25.27 -14.95 -14.47
C ILE A 9 25.69 -15.06 -15.95
N PRO A 10 24.75 -14.98 -16.91
CA PRO A 10 25.08 -15.03 -18.34
C PRO A 10 25.99 -13.85 -18.74
N GLU A 11 26.83 -14.05 -19.74
CA GLU A 11 27.71 -13.00 -20.26
C GLU A 11 26.90 -11.77 -20.73
N GLY A 12 27.38 -10.58 -20.40
CA GLY A 12 26.68 -9.33 -20.70
C GLY A 12 25.50 -9.00 -19.77
N TYR A 13 25.28 -9.76 -18.69
CA TYR A 13 24.29 -9.45 -17.66
C TYR A 13 24.93 -9.06 -16.33
N ARG A 14 24.17 -8.32 -15.52
CA ARG A 14 24.47 -8.06 -14.11
C ARG A 14 23.25 -8.28 -13.24
N VAL A 15 23.48 -8.56 -11.96
CA VAL A 15 22.42 -8.66 -10.96
C VAL A 15 22.10 -7.26 -10.44
N GLU A 16 20.82 -6.88 -10.51
CA GLU A 16 20.31 -5.63 -9.99
C GLU A 16 19.23 -5.90 -8.93
N SER A 17 19.34 -5.24 -7.78
CA SER A 17 18.33 -5.30 -6.73
C SER A 17 17.19 -4.33 -7.05
N ARG A 18 15.96 -4.85 -7.15
CA ARG A 18 14.77 -4.05 -7.44
C ARG A 18 13.68 -4.31 -6.43
N ALA A 19 13.03 -3.25 -5.94
CA ALA A 19 11.85 -3.39 -5.08
C ALA A 19 10.75 -4.19 -5.78
N ARG A 20 10.01 -5.00 -5.02
CA ARG A 20 8.91 -5.81 -5.55
C ARG A 20 7.70 -4.92 -5.83
N ARG A 21 7.71 -4.24 -6.99
CA ARG A 21 6.73 -3.18 -7.34
C ARG A 21 5.28 -3.58 -7.12
N GLY A 22 4.90 -4.83 -7.39
CA GLY A 22 3.55 -5.33 -7.14
C GLY A 22 3.14 -5.28 -5.66
N LEU A 23 4.04 -5.68 -4.75
CA LEU A 23 3.81 -5.61 -3.30
C LEU A 23 3.82 -4.16 -2.80
N VAL A 24 4.71 -3.33 -3.34
CA VAL A 24 4.77 -1.91 -2.97
C VAL A 24 3.49 -1.20 -3.39
N ILE A 25 3.08 -1.31 -4.66
CA ILE A 25 1.89 -0.64 -5.18
C ILE A 25 0.63 -1.22 -4.55
N GLY A 26 0.49 -2.55 -4.54
CA GLY A 26 -0.67 -3.22 -3.95
C GLY A 26 -0.79 -2.90 -2.46
N GLY A 27 0.31 -3.02 -1.71
CA GLY A 27 0.34 -2.68 -0.29
C GLY A 27 0.00 -1.23 0.00
N ALA A 28 0.58 -0.28 -0.74
CA ALA A 28 0.29 1.14 -0.59
C ALA A 28 -1.17 1.48 -0.86
N VAL A 29 -1.76 0.90 -1.92
CA VAL A 29 -3.17 1.12 -2.26
C VAL A 29 -4.08 0.48 -1.22
N THR A 30 -3.85 -0.79 -0.87
CA THR A 30 -4.68 -1.49 0.12
C THR A 30 -4.64 -0.78 1.47
N PHE A 31 -3.45 -0.48 2.00
CA PHE A 31 -3.30 0.23 3.28
C PHE A 31 -3.88 1.65 3.20
N GLY A 32 -3.53 2.42 2.18
CA GLY A 32 -3.95 3.81 2.06
C GLY A 32 -5.46 3.96 1.95
N VAL A 33 -6.11 3.15 1.10
CA VAL A 33 -7.57 3.21 0.91
C VAL A 33 -8.30 2.77 2.17
N THR A 34 -7.90 1.64 2.77
CA THR A 34 -8.57 1.13 3.98
C THR A 34 -8.43 2.12 5.13
N TYR A 35 -7.23 2.64 5.39
CA TYR A 35 -7.02 3.65 6.44
C TYR A 35 -7.83 4.94 6.22
N VAL A 36 -7.88 5.46 4.99
CA VAL A 36 -8.70 6.65 4.68
C VAL A 36 -10.18 6.37 4.94
N LEU A 37 -10.68 5.19 4.55
CA LEU A 37 -12.05 4.80 4.85
C LEU A 37 -12.30 4.66 6.35
N SER A 38 -11.37 4.09 7.12
CA SER A 38 -11.47 4.03 8.59
C SER A 38 -11.56 5.42 9.20
N ALA A 39 -10.70 6.35 8.78
CA ALA A 39 -10.72 7.72 9.26
C ALA A 39 -12.02 8.45 8.89
N MET A 40 -12.57 8.20 7.70
CA MET A 40 -13.89 8.72 7.29
C MET A 40 -15.02 8.14 8.14
N VAL A 41 -15.00 6.84 8.42
CA VAL A 41 -15.96 6.20 9.32
C VAL A 41 -15.84 6.78 10.72
N GLY A 42 -14.61 6.98 11.21
CA GLY A 42 -14.33 7.68 12.48
C GLY A 42 -15.01 9.04 12.54
N LEU A 43 -14.80 9.87 11.51
CA LEU A 43 -15.41 11.20 11.42
C LEU A 43 -16.94 11.17 11.44
N VAL A 44 -17.55 10.29 10.64
CA VAL A 44 -19.01 10.19 10.55
C VAL A 44 -19.58 9.65 11.87
N ALA A 45 -19.00 8.59 12.43
CA ALA A 45 -19.50 7.98 13.66
C ALA A 45 -19.30 8.89 14.88
N GLU A 46 -18.15 9.57 14.97
CA GLU A 46 -17.87 10.58 15.98
C GLU A 46 -18.89 11.73 15.94
N SER A 47 -19.19 12.26 14.75
CA SER A 47 -20.17 13.35 14.60
C SER A 47 -21.59 12.90 14.97
N ALA A 48 -21.97 11.67 14.62
CA ALA A 48 -23.25 11.09 14.99
C ALA A 48 -23.38 10.89 16.51
N GLU A 49 -22.34 10.38 17.17
CA GLU A 49 -22.30 10.19 18.62
C GLU A 49 -22.42 11.54 19.35
N ARG A 50 -21.68 12.57 18.91
CA ARG A 50 -21.79 13.93 19.46
C ARG A 50 -23.19 14.52 19.31
N SER A 51 -23.84 14.27 18.18
CA SER A 51 -25.21 14.75 17.93
C SER A 51 -26.24 14.12 18.87
N LEU A 52 -25.94 12.95 19.44
CA LEU A 52 -26.75 12.25 20.43
C LEU A 52 -26.38 12.60 21.89
N GLY A 53 -25.48 13.58 22.09
CA GLY A 53 -25.01 14.01 23.42
C GLY A 53 -23.81 13.25 23.96
N GLY A 54 -23.20 12.37 23.14
CA GLY A 54 -21.97 11.66 23.49
C GLY A 54 -20.70 12.51 23.30
N SER A 55 -19.56 11.96 23.72
CA SER A 55 -18.27 12.67 23.62
C SER A 55 -17.59 12.55 22.24
N GLY A 56 -17.99 11.57 21.42
CA GLY A 56 -17.30 11.20 20.18
C GLY A 56 -16.06 10.32 20.41
N ALA A 57 -15.63 10.14 21.66
CA ALA A 57 -14.37 9.49 22.00
C ALA A 57 -14.36 7.99 21.64
N SER A 58 -15.54 7.37 21.52
CA SER A 58 -15.70 5.95 21.22
C SER A 58 -15.13 5.58 19.84
N TYR A 59 -15.13 6.53 18.90
CA TYR A 59 -14.68 6.33 17.51
C TYR A 59 -13.36 7.02 17.15
N MET A 60 -12.83 7.88 18.03
CA MET A 60 -11.52 8.51 17.88
C MET A 60 -10.37 7.52 17.57
N PRO A 61 -10.35 6.27 18.08
CA PRO A 61 -9.29 5.34 17.72
C PRO A 61 -9.19 5.06 16.21
N LEU A 62 -10.24 5.24 15.41
CA LEU A 62 -10.19 5.01 13.95
C LEU A 62 -9.24 5.95 13.19
N TYR A 63 -8.76 7.02 13.82
CA TYR A 63 -7.69 7.87 13.28
C TYR A 63 -6.28 7.29 13.50
N ILE A 64 -6.15 6.24 14.30
CA ILE A 64 -4.88 5.54 14.52
C ILE A 64 -4.77 4.45 13.45
N PRO A 65 -3.82 4.54 12.51
CA PRO A 65 -3.65 3.50 11.51
C PRO A 65 -3.26 2.17 12.18
N LEU A 66 -3.64 1.06 11.56
CA LEU A 66 -3.35 -0.32 11.96
C LEU A 66 -4.03 -0.76 13.28
N ALA A 67 -3.89 0.02 14.36
CA ALA A 67 -4.40 -0.32 15.68
C ALA A 67 -5.85 0.14 15.90
N GLY A 68 -6.23 1.26 15.27
CA GLY A 68 -7.51 1.92 15.46
C GLY A 68 -8.72 1.00 15.36
N PRO A 69 -8.90 0.26 14.26
CA PRO A 69 -10.06 -0.61 14.09
C PRO A 69 -10.22 -1.63 15.23
N PHE A 70 -9.12 -2.19 15.72
CA PHE A 70 -9.14 -3.17 16.81
C PHE A 70 -9.48 -2.53 18.16
N ILE A 71 -8.96 -1.33 18.43
CA ILE A 71 -9.28 -0.58 19.64
C ILE A 71 -10.76 -0.16 19.63
N THR A 72 -11.27 0.27 18.47
CA THR A 72 -12.66 0.70 18.28
C THR A 72 -13.67 -0.40 18.60
N ILE A 73 -13.33 -1.68 18.40
CA ILE A 73 -14.21 -2.80 18.79
C ILE A 73 -14.57 -2.70 20.28
N GLY A 74 -13.59 -2.39 21.12
CA GLY A 74 -13.79 -2.23 22.56
C GLY A 74 -14.36 -0.87 22.95
N THR A 75 -13.83 0.22 22.39
CA THR A 75 -14.23 1.57 22.80
C THR A 75 -15.63 1.96 22.32
N ALA A 76 -16.10 1.40 21.19
CA ALA A 76 -17.44 1.63 20.68
C ALA A 76 -18.44 0.53 21.06
N ASP A 77 -18.07 -0.42 21.94
CA ASP A 77 -18.87 -1.60 22.30
C ASP A 77 -19.49 -2.26 21.05
N ALA A 78 -18.66 -2.46 20.01
CA ALA A 78 -19.12 -2.92 18.71
C ALA A 78 -19.70 -4.33 18.81
N LYS A 79 -20.79 -4.61 18.11
CA LYS A 79 -21.48 -5.91 18.14
C LYS A 79 -21.77 -6.42 16.74
N GLY A 80 -21.78 -7.74 16.60
CA GLY A 80 -22.14 -8.44 15.36
C GLY A 80 -21.39 -7.89 14.15
N GLY A 81 -22.13 -7.29 13.20
CA GLY A 81 -21.58 -6.74 11.97
C GLY A 81 -20.53 -5.64 12.19
N GLY A 82 -20.63 -4.84 13.26
CA GLY A 82 -19.64 -3.81 13.56
C GLY A 82 -18.26 -4.40 13.87
N VAL A 83 -18.23 -5.49 14.65
CA VAL A 83 -16.98 -6.24 14.95
C VAL A 83 -16.39 -6.81 13.67
N PHE A 84 -17.23 -7.43 12.83
CA PHE A 84 -16.76 -8.03 11.58
C PHE A 84 -16.13 -6.98 10.64
N VAL A 85 -16.80 -5.84 10.44
CA VAL A 85 -16.29 -4.76 9.57
C VAL A 85 -14.97 -4.22 10.10
N LEU A 86 -14.88 -3.93 11.41
CA LEU A 86 -13.66 -3.42 12.04
C LEU A 86 -12.51 -4.43 11.98
N MET A 87 -12.79 -5.73 12.13
CA MET A 87 -11.80 -6.79 11.98
C MET A 87 -11.27 -6.89 10.54
N VAL A 88 -12.16 -6.89 9.55
CA VAL A 88 -11.78 -6.93 8.13
C VAL A 88 -10.96 -5.69 7.76
N ASP A 89 -11.39 -4.51 8.22
CA ASP A 89 -10.71 -3.25 8.01
C ASP A 89 -9.28 -3.26 8.62
N GLY A 90 -9.16 -3.61 9.89
CA GLY A 90 -7.86 -3.72 10.58
C GLY A 90 -6.93 -4.74 9.93
N LEU A 91 -7.44 -5.92 9.56
CA LEU A 91 -6.65 -6.94 8.86
C LEU A 91 -6.20 -6.47 7.48
N ALA A 92 -7.06 -5.78 6.73
CA ALA A 92 -6.71 -5.24 5.42
C ALA A 92 -5.63 -4.15 5.52
N GLN A 93 -5.72 -3.28 6.53
CA GLN A 93 -4.68 -2.29 6.81
C GLN A 93 -3.34 -2.96 7.16
N VAL A 94 -3.33 -3.93 8.07
CA VAL A 94 -2.11 -4.66 8.46
C VAL A 94 -1.52 -5.43 7.29
N ALA A 95 -2.34 -6.12 6.51
CA ALA A 95 -1.89 -6.84 5.32
C ALA A 95 -1.32 -5.88 4.26
N GLY A 96 -1.99 -4.76 4.02
CA GLY A 96 -1.51 -3.71 3.11
C GLY A 96 -0.16 -3.14 3.54
N ALA A 97 -0.02 -2.79 4.82
CA ALA A 97 1.24 -2.29 5.37
C ALA A 97 2.36 -3.34 5.30
N ALA A 98 2.06 -4.59 5.62
CA ALA A 98 3.01 -5.70 5.51
C ALA A 98 3.47 -5.92 4.06
N MET A 99 2.56 -5.86 3.08
CA MET A 99 2.91 -5.93 1.66
C MET A 99 3.78 -4.75 1.24
N PHE A 100 3.43 -3.52 1.65
CA PHE A 100 4.19 -2.32 1.31
C PHE A 100 5.62 -2.39 1.85
N ILE A 101 5.75 -2.66 3.16
CA ILE A 101 7.05 -2.78 3.83
C ILE A 101 7.84 -3.96 3.25
N GLY A 102 7.21 -5.13 3.09
CA GLY A 102 7.86 -6.31 2.52
C GLY A 102 8.34 -6.08 1.09
N GLY A 103 7.60 -5.31 0.28
CA GLY A 103 7.99 -4.96 -1.07
C GLY A 103 9.23 -4.06 -1.15
N LEU A 104 9.45 -3.22 -0.13
CA LEU A 104 10.62 -2.35 0.00
C LEU A 104 11.81 -3.04 0.68
N ALA A 105 11.55 -3.79 1.75
CA ALA A 105 12.58 -4.39 2.59
C ALA A 105 13.15 -5.71 2.02
N ALA A 106 12.39 -6.41 1.17
CA ALA A 106 12.82 -7.66 0.54
C ALA A 106 12.83 -7.55 -0.99
N PRO A 107 13.76 -6.78 -1.58
CA PRO A 107 13.84 -6.61 -3.03
C PRO A 107 14.09 -7.95 -3.76
N GLU A 108 13.65 -8.04 -5.01
CA GLU A 108 13.93 -9.15 -5.91
C GLU A 108 15.24 -8.89 -6.66
N GLN A 109 16.03 -9.95 -6.86
CA GLN A 109 17.22 -9.90 -7.68
C GLN A 109 16.84 -10.17 -9.14
N LYS A 110 17.21 -9.26 -10.04
CA LYS A 110 16.93 -9.39 -11.48
C LYS A 110 18.21 -9.34 -12.30
N LEU A 111 18.31 -10.24 -13.26
CA LEU A 111 19.31 -10.18 -14.32
C LEU A 111 18.89 -9.11 -15.32
N VAL A 112 19.77 -8.12 -15.50
CA VAL A 112 19.61 -7.00 -16.43
C VAL A 112 20.80 -6.99 -17.38
N ARG A 113 20.53 -6.76 -18.66
CA ARG A 113 21.55 -6.64 -19.70
C ARG A 113 22.39 -5.38 -19.51
N ASN A 114 23.69 -5.46 -19.79
CA ASN A 114 24.63 -4.35 -19.66
C ASN A 114 24.63 -3.40 -20.87
N ASP A 115 24.34 -3.93 -22.06
CA ASP A 115 24.36 -3.25 -23.35
C ASP A 115 23.05 -2.48 -23.63
N VAL A 116 21.92 -2.98 -23.13
CA VAL A 116 20.60 -2.40 -23.39
C VAL A 116 20.07 -1.58 -22.20
N SER A 117 19.95 -0.27 -22.39
CA SER A 117 19.24 0.63 -21.47
C SER A 117 18.12 1.34 -22.21
N LEU A 118 16.86 1.05 -21.88
CA LEU A 118 15.67 1.70 -22.44
C LEU A 118 14.89 2.41 -21.34
N SER A 119 14.63 3.70 -21.53
CA SER A 119 13.78 4.52 -20.67
C SER A 119 12.57 4.99 -21.46
N VAL A 120 11.38 4.63 -20.98
CA VAL A 120 10.11 5.14 -21.48
C VAL A 120 9.61 6.19 -20.51
N LYS A 121 9.36 7.41 -20.99
CA LYS A 121 8.84 8.51 -20.18
C LYS A 121 7.55 9.05 -20.81
N PRO A 122 6.52 9.36 -20.01
CA PRO A 122 5.38 10.09 -20.53
C PRO A 122 5.81 11.49 -20.98
N ILE A 123 5.29 11.92 -22.13
CA ILE A 123 5.40 13.29 -22.63
C ILE A 123 4.01 13.88 -22.56
N VAL A 124 3.87 14.94 -21.78
CA VAL A 124 2.63 15.70 -21.66
C VAL A 124 2.92 17.13 -22.08
N THR A 125 2.29 17.58 -23.15
CA THR A 125 2.27 18.98 -23.60
C THR A 125 0.82 19.46 -23.71
N ALA A 126 0.62 20.78 -23.90
CA ALA A 126 -0.73 21.38 -23.96
C ALA A 126 -1.64 20.70 -24.99
N ASP A 127 -1.07 20.23 -26.11
CA ASP A 127 -1.83 19.68 -27.24
C ASP A 127 -1.51 18.20 -27.51
N THR A 128 -0.69 17.53 -26.69
CA THR A 128 -0.26 16.15 -26.99
C THR A 128 0.03 15.30 -25.75
N LEU A 129 -0.45 14.06 -25.78
CA LEU A 129 -0.09 12.98 -24.86
C LEU A 129 0.66 11.92 -25.65
N GLY A 130 1.86 11.56 -25.20
CA GLY A 130 2.70 10.57 -25.87
C GLY A 130 3.69 9.88 -24.94
N LEU A 131 4.51 9.03 -25.53
CA LEU A 131 5.61 8.34 -24.84
C LEU A 131 6.92 8.67 -25.57
N GLY A 132 7.90 9.16 -24.82
CA GLY A 132 9.28 9.29 -25.27
C GLY A 132 10.04 8.00 -24.96
N VAL A 133 10.77 7.47 -25.93
CA VAL A 133 11.68 6.34 -25.75
C VAL A 133 13.11 6.84 -25.97
N SER A 134 13.99 6.56 -25.01
CA SER A 134 15.43 6.91 -25.11
C SER A 134 16.27 5.75 -24.58
N GLY A 135 17.48 5.59 -25.11
CA GLY A 135 18.32 4.47 -24.70
C GLY A 135 19.64 4.32 -25.45
N SER A 136 20.42 3.35 -25.00
CA SER A 136 21.63 2.84 -25.68
C SER A 136 21.44 1.36 -26.01
N LEU A 137 22.04 0.94 -27.12
CA LEU A 137 22.12 -0.44 -27.60
C LEU A 137 23.58 -0.84 -27.74
#